data_AF-A0A1W0AA55-F1
#
_entry.id   AF-A0A1W0AA55-F1
#
_cell.length_a   1.000
_cell.length_b   1.000
_cell.length_c   1.000
_cell.angle_alpha   90.00
_cell.angle_beta   90.00
_cell.angle_gamma   90.00
#
_symmetry.space_group_name_H-M   'P 1'
#
loop_
_entity.id
_entity.type
_entity.pdbx_description
1 polymer ?
#
loop_
_entity_poly.entity_id
_entity_poly.type
_entity_poly.pdbx_seq_one_letter_code
_entity_poly.pdbx_strand_id
1 'polypeptide(L)'
;MAHPGDNRTFQYMDSTAHDDEMAHVPVWQDSSAEHMYGDYVNPGGVAVMESVEHSSVRPSTIMDSTRPSTVMAKPDIKVGASEEMNAEKKHTGRKRVWPGWLMLILIVGGAIFGIFWFGQKLYNKTQQQQELTQKIADRTPAPVSAPKICEQPNFVGDGAGGIVAEYKSGLKKQIVITGINWSGMENVEGVPHGLAFGQSTMDAIAKKLVGQGVTAVRLPLNVKMINSNAAPNVKDFVDPIVNADFSVTTYMEMIKKVVQGLAKQQIAVLLDIHKLDPANLNTDDEEGLWYNAKYPEAQITKAITTLATELCNYNYYNIIGVDLKNEPHKGCWPSSPTDTTCPASNNWPDAAGRLANTMLTICPKWMAYVEGIYETKMKGTFPNTKGASNVTYGDWWGASLGNASSYPVPVTMKNKVVFAPHFYSPSVYPAMYYFSDNSNGVNTEFPMDVAGNTSLKDNVYLALDNSFGTSTKAAKVPVVFGEFGGIYGTSDKWPLKTSSRAIEAFVSYSQDRNMSGGFAWSLNSESLYNWNPANGTYLYGLYTDNTWADYHDDYAAALRKFKGSGPIYCVKIDATDGSGSSTSTTLVTPAPSTKANSTATH
;
A
#
# COMPACT_ATOMS: atom_id res chain seq x y z
N MET A 1 9.13 9.32 -56.12
CA MET A 1 10.50 9.78 -56.42
C MET A 1 10.96 10.71 -55.30
N ALA A 2 12.25 10.65 -54.92
CA ALA A 2 13.01 11.62 -54.13
C ALA A 2 12.61 11.95 -52.66
N HIS A 3 13.43 11.45 -51.72
CA HIS A 3 13.86 12.11 -50.46
C HIS A 3 14.88 13.26 -50.76
N PRO A 4 15.49 14.00 -49.79
CA PRO A 4 15.41 14.00 -48.29
C PRO A 4 15.04 15.42 -47.72
N GLY A 5 15.13 15.79 -46.42
CA GLY A 5 15.45 15.08 -45.15
C GLY A 5 16.78 15.51 -44.50
N ASP A 6 16.78 15.98 -43.22
CA ASP A 6 18.01 16.09 -42.40
C ASP A 6 17.76 16.09 -40.86
N ASN A 7 18.72 15.56 -40.11
CA ASN A 7 18.75 15.39 -38.65
C ASN A 7 19.30 16.64 -37.93
N ARG A 8 18.95 16.81 -36.64
CA ARG A 8 19.83 17.51 -35.69
C ARG A 8 19.98 16.70 -34.40
N THR A 9 21.22 16.30 -34.16
CA THR A 9 21.69 15.67 -32.93
C THR A 9 21.79 16.69 -31.79
N PHE A 10 21.46 16.27 -30.57
CA PHE A 10 21.89 16.95 -29.35
C PHE A 10 22.91 16.07 -28.62
N GLN A 11 23.98 16.70 -28.14
CA GLN A 11 25.14 16.03 -27.56
C GLN A 11 24.90 15.68 -26.09
N TYR A 12 25.39 14.51 -25.68
CA TYR A 12 25.62 14.22 -24.27
C TYR A 12 26.73 15.14 -23.73
N MET A 13 26.52 15.71 -22.54
CA MET A 13 27.59 16.21 -21.69
C MET A 13 27.66 15.35 -20.44
N ASP A 14 28.82 14.72 -20.26
CA ASP A 14 29.21 13.96 -19.08
C ASP A 14 29.65 14.95 -17.99
N SER A 15 29.14 14.77 -16.76
CA SER A 15 29.63 15.49 -15.58
C SER A 15 29.76 14.52 -14.41
N THR A 16 30.96 13.99 -14.26
CA THR A 16 31.36 13.13 -13.15
C THR A 16 31.42 13.93 -11.84
N ALA A 17 30.54 13.61 -10.91
CA ALA A 17 30.63 13.99 -9.50
C ALA A 17 30.31 12.76 -8.65
N HIS A 18 31.28 12.32 -7.83
CA HIS A 18 31.04 11.28 -6.83
C HIS A 18 30.26 11.87 -5.65
N ASP A 19 29.01 11.46 -5.48
CA ASP A 19 28.23 11.64 -4.26
C ASP A 19 27.71 10.28 -3.74
N ASP A 20 27.53 10.18 -2.42
CA ASP A 20 27.38 8.93 -1.67
C ASP A 20 26.08 8.14 -2.02
N GLU A 21 26.23 6.92 -2.56
CA GLU A 21 25.17 6.05 -3.14
C GLU A 21 24.16 5.45 -2.12
N MET A 22 24.06 5.98 -0.90
CA MET A 22 23.30 5.36 0.21
C MET A 22 22.32 6.32 0.94
N ALA A 23 22.19 7.57 0.50
CA ALA A 23 21.33 8.57 1.17
C ALA A 23 19.91 8.70 0.57
N HIS A 24 19.71 8.29 -0.68
CA HIS A 24 18.45 8.51 -1.43
C HIS A 24 18.04 7.31 -2.29
N VAL A 25 18.09 6.09 -1.74
CA VAL A 25 17.37 4.96 -2.33
C VAL A 25 15.94 4.95 -1.75
N PRO A 26 14.87 5.13 -2.55
CA PRO A 26 13.51 4.93 -2.09
C PRO A 26 13.23 3.43 -1.99
N VAL A 27 13.66 2.79 -0.90
CA VAL A 27 13.47 1.34 -0.63
C VAL A 27 12.01 1.01 -0.24
N TRP A 28 11.12 2.01 -0.22
CA TRP A 28 9.80 1.97 0.40
C TRP A 28 8.69 2.31 -0.62
N GLN A 29 8.74 1.69 -1.80
CA GLN A 29 7.65 1.81 -2.78
C GLN A 29 6.73 0.59 -2.66
N ASP A 30 5.45 0.87 -2.45
CA ASP A 30 4.37 -0.10 -2.46
C ASP A 30 4.13 -0.61 -3.89
N SER A 31 4.73 -1.77 -4.21
CA SER A 31 4.66 -2.38 -5.55
C SER A 31 3.28 -2.94 -5.91
N SER A 32 2.26 -2.82 -5.06
CA SER A 32 0.86 -3.07 -5.46
C SER A 32 0.32 -1.96 -6.37
N ALA A 33 0.86 -0.74 -6.24
CA ALA A 33 0.47 0.45 -6.98
C ALA A 33 1.48 0.84 -8.09
N GLU A 34 2.42 -0.04 -8.45
CA GLU A 34 3.40 0.21 -9.51
C GLU A 34 2.78 0.14 -10.92
N HIS A 35 2.24 1.27 -11.36
CA HIS A 35 2.21 1.76 -12.74
C HIS A 35 2.09 0.73 -13.88
N MET A 36 0.86 0.50 -14.38
CA MET A 36 0.50 0.80 -15.78
C MET A 36 -1.03 0.81 -15.95
N TYR A 37 -1.70 1.87 -15.47
CA TYR A 37 -3.08 2.16 -15.90
C TYR A 37 -3.03 2.52 -17.40
N GLY A 38 -3.50 1.58 -18.22
CA GLY A 38 -3.27 1.56 -19.66
C GLY A 38 -3.68 2.86 -20.38
N ASP A 39 -2.89 3.20 -21.39
CA ASP A 39 -3.06 4.39 -22.22
C ASP A 39 -4.47 4.39 -22.87
N TYR A 40 -5.37 5.24 -22.36
CA TYR A 40 -6.78 5.27 -22.79
C TYR A 40 -6.99 5.87 -24.20
N VAL A 41 -5.92 6.05 -25.00
CA VAL A 41 -5.98 6.61 -26.35
C VAL A 41 -5.09 5.83 -27.34
N ASN A 42 -5.74 4.94 -28.10
CA ASN A 42 -5.28 4.29 -29.34
C ASN A 42 -4.29 3.09 -29.22
N PRO A 43 -4.50 1.98 -29.97
CA PRO A 43 -3.67 0.78 -29.85
C PRO A 43 -2.52 0.71 -30.87
N GLY A 44 -1.32 0.37 -30.42
CA GLY A 44 -0.26 -0.20 -31.27
C GLY A 44 1.14 0.40 -31.07
N GLY A 45 2.01 -0.35 -30.39
CA GLY A 45 3.43 -0.03 -30.26
C GLY A 45 4.18 -1.15 -29.54
N VAL A 46 4.91 -1.98 -30.29
CA VAL A 46 5.73 -3.07 -29.72
C VAL A 46 7.13 -2.52 -29.39
N ALA A 47 7.63 -2.79 -28.19
CA ALA A 47 9.02 -2.55 -27.82
C ALA A 47 9.72 -3.88 -27.49
N VAL A 48 10.98 -4.02 -27.91
CA VAL A 48 11.77 -5.25 -27.84
C VAL A 48 12.73 -5.18 -26.65
N MET A 49 12.78 -6.23 -25.83
CA MET A 49 13.82 -6.42 -24.81
C MET A 49 15.07 -7.05 -25.43
N GLU A 50 16.25 -6.54 -25.07
CA GLU A 50 17.54 -7.17 -25.35
C GLU A 50 18.15 -7.66 -24.03
N SER A 51 18.62 -8.90 -24.01
CA SER A 51 19.04 -9.62 -22.80
C SER A 51 20.56 -9.68 -22.66
N VAL A 52 21.05 -9.67 -21.42
CA VAL A 52 22.44 -10.07 -21.11
C VAL A 52 22.44 -11.06 -19.95
N GLU A 53 22.91 -12.28 -20.23
CA GLU A 53 23.06 -13.35 -19.24
C GLU A 53 24.32 -13.17 -18.40
N HIS A 54 24.25 -13.51 -17.11
CA HIS A 54 25.44 -13.77 -16.30
C HIS A 54 25.68 -15.29 -16.19
N SER A 55 26.83 -15.74 -16.70
CA SER A 55 27.32 -17.11 -16.49
C SER A 55 28.43 -17.16 -15.43
N SER A 56 28.54 -18.33 -14.78
CA SER A 56 29.34 -18.57 -13.58
C SER A 56 30.68 -19.25 -13.89
N VAL A 57 31.65 -19.23 -12.95
CA VAL A 57 32.30 -20.42 -12.36
C VAL A 57 33.52 -20.08 -11.46
N ARG A 58 33.70 -20.95 -10.47
CA ARG A 58 34.57 -21.04 -9.28
C ARG A 58 36.12 -21.22 -9.50
N PRO A 59 36.96 -21.32 -8.42
CA PRO A 59 38.35 -20.79 -8.40
C PRO A 59 39.52 -21.80 -8.26
N SER A 60 40.77 -21.28 -8.36
CA SER A 60 42.08 -21.81 -7.86
C SER A 60 43.18 -20.71 -8.08
N THR A 61 44.44 -20.70 -7.60
CA THR A 61 45.30 -21.62 -6.79
C THR A 61 46.49 -20.90 -6.08
N ILE A 62 46.78 -21.22 -4.81
CA ILE A 62 48.10 -21.54 -4.15
C ILE A 62 49.40 -20.70 -4.37
N MET A 63 50.01 -20.26 -3.25
CA MET A 63 51.46 -20.08 -2.83
C MET A 63 52.53 -19.56 -3.84
N ASP A 64 53.70 -18.99 -3.48
CA ASP A 64 54.59 -19.13 -2.31
C ASP A 64 55.52 -17.87 -2.12
N SER A 65 56.37 -17.83 -1.09
CA SER A 65 57.32 -16.75 -0.79
C SER A 65 58.78 -17.07 -1.20
N THR A 66 59.61 -16.04 -1.45
CA THR A 66 61.08 -16.06 -1.19
C THR A 66 61.72 -14.66 -1.26
N ARG A 67 62.95 -14.50 -0.73
CA ARG A 67 63.76 -13.26 -0.49
C ARG A 67 65.13 -13.41 -1.26
N PRO A 68 66.17 -12.53 -1.20
CA PRO A 68 66.33 -11.13 -0.69
C PRO A 68 67.25 -10.17 -1.56
N SER A 69 67.57 -8.96 -1.03
CA SER A 69 68.71 -8.03 -1.34
C SER A 69 68.72 -7.29 -2.71
N THR A 70 69.20 -6.03 -2.89
CA THR A 70 70.52 -5.40 -2.54
C THR A 70 70.46 -3.86 -2.23
N VAL A 71 71.61 -3.15 -2.28
CA VAL A 71 71.98 -1.88 -1.57
C VAL A 71 72.30 -0.71 -2.52
N MET A 72 72.25 0.55 -2.05
CA MET A 72 73.06 1.77 -2.38
C MET A 72 72.20 3.06 -2.48
N ALA A 73 72.67 4.30 -2.25
CA ALA A 73 73.79 4.86 -1.47
C ALA A 73 73.58 6.39 -1.29
N LYS A 74 74.18 7.02 -0.26
CA LYS A 74 74.28 8.49 -0.08
C LYS A 74 75.59 9.01 -0.70
N PRO A 75 75.68 10.33 -1.02
CA PRO A 75 76.75 11.12 -0.41
C PRO A 75 76.32 12.53 0.04
N ASP A 76 77.22 13.23 0.73
CA ASP A 76 76.99 14.47 1.47
C ASP A 76 78.17 15.47 1.25
N ILE A 77 77.90 16.78 1.44
CA ILE A 77 78.85 17.87 1.77
C ILE A 77 79.84 18.42 0.70
N LYS A 78 79.79 19.76 0.47
CA LYS A 78 80.92 20.70 0.69
C LYS A 78 80.51 22.18 0.69
N VAL A 79 81.31 23.02 1.35
CA VAL A 79 81.12 24.47 1.60
C VAL A 79 82.42 25.22 1.28
N GLY A 80 82.35 26.46 0.77
CA GLY A 80 83.43 27.46 0.93
C GLY A 80 83.64 28.47 -0.22
N ALA A 81 83.86 29.75 0.17
CA ALA A 81 84.56 30.86 -0.54
C ALA A 81 84.09 31.26 -1.97
N SER A 82 83.54 32.45 -2.26
CA SER A 82 84.02 33.86 -2.13
C SER A 82 84.94 34.34 -3.26
N GLU A 83 84.48 35.31 -4.08
CA GLU A 83 85.20 36.54 -4.44
C GLU A 83 84.32 37.54 -5.22
N GLU A 84 84.82 38.76 -5.43
CA GLU A 84 84.09 39.99 -5.75
C GLU A 84 83.81 40.21 -7.25
N MET A 85 82.86 41.12 -7.57
CA MET A 85 83.13 42.21 -8.55
C MET A 85 82.06 43.31 -8.51
N ASN A 86 82.51 44.57 -8.55
CA ASN A 86 81.68 45.78 -8.51
C ASN A 86 80.84 46.01 -9.78
N ALA A 87 79.57 46.42 -9.61
CA ALA A 87 78.83 47.20 -10.61
C ALA A 87 77.63 47.93 -9.98
N GLU A 88 77.72 49.26 -9.81
CA GLU A 88 76.56 50.07 -9.39
C GLU A 88 75.41 49.98 -10.40
N LYS A 89 74.22 49.60 -9.95
CA LYS A 89 72.97 49.70 -10.75
C LYS A 89 71.82 50.28 -9.95
N LYS A 90 71.81 51.62 -9.93
CA LYS A 90 70.65 52.53 -9.99
C LYS A 90 69.29 51.91 -9.62
N HIS A 91 68.85 52.13 -8.37
CA HIS A 91 67.55 51.68 -7.90
C HIS A 91 66.40 52.28 -8.74
N THR A 92 65.63 51.40 -9.40
CA THR A 92 64.28 51.73 -9.88
C THR A 92 63.27 50.96 -9.03
N GLY A 93 62.34 51.70 -8.40
CA GLY A 93 61.38 51.16 -7.45
C GLY A 93 60.28 50.34 -8.12
N ARG A 94 60.58 49.11 -8.57
CA ARG A 94 59.55 48.15 -9.00
C ARG A 94 59.05 47.39 -7.78
N LYS A 95 57.82 47.69 -7.32
CA LYS A 95 57.13 46.94 -6.24
C LYS A 95 57.08 45.46 -6.62
N ARG A 96 57.96 44.65 -6.01
CA ARG A 96 58.00 43.21 -6.18
C ARG A 96 56.90 42.60 -5.30
N VAL A 97 55.65 42.72 -5.76
CA VAL A 97 54.53 41.97 -5.17
C VAL A 97 54.85 40.49 -5.30
N TRP A 98 55.06 39.84 -4.16
CA TRP A 98 55.52 38.46 -4.07
C TRP A 98 54.38 37.50 -4.46
N PRO A 99 54.53 36.67 -5.50
CA PRO A 99 53.54 35.64 -5.84
C PRO A 99 53.28 34.67 -4.67
N GLY A 100 54.30 34.43 -3.86
CA GLY A 100 54.23 33.55 -2.69
C GLY A 100 53.26 33.99 -1.60
N TRP A 101 53.01 35.30 -1.41
CA TRP A 101 52.05 35.74 -0.39
C TRP A 101 50.59 35.49 -0.82
N LEU A 102 50.28 35.64 -2.11
CA LEU A 102 48.96 35.30 -2.63
C LEU A 102 48.72 33.79 -2.57
N MET A 103 49.73 32.99 -2.96
CA MET A 103 49.70 31.53 -2.82
C MET A 103 49.56 31.09 -1.35
N LEU A 104 50.29 31.72 -0.42
CA LEU A 104 50.19 31.45 1.02
C LEU A 104 48.79 31.78 1.55
N ILE A 105 48.21 32.93 1.17
CA ILE A 105 46.85 33.32 1.56
C ILE A 105 45.81 32.33 1.00
N LEU A 106 45.98 31.85 -0.23
CA LEU A 106 45.10 30.83 -0.81
C LEU A 106 45.25 29.46 -0.12
N ILE A 107 46.46 29.04 0.23
CA ILE A 107 46.71 27.80 0.99
C ILE A 107 46.11 27.90 2.40
N VAL A 108 46.35 29.01 3.11
CA VAL A 108 45.81 29.24 4.46
C VAL A 108 44.29 29.38 4.43
N GLY A 109 43.73 30.12 3.47
CA GLY A 109 42.29 30.25 3.27
C GLY A 109 41.62 28.92 2.92
N GLY A 110 42.23 28.13 2.03
CA GLY A 110 41.76 26.79 1.68
C GLY A 110 41.86 25.79 2.85
N ALA A 111 42.92 25.87 3.66
CA ALA A 111 43.06 25.07 4.87
C ALA A 111 42.01 25.44 5.94
N ILE A 112 41.77 26.73 6.16
CA ILE A 112 40.73 27.23 7.07
C ILE A 112 39.34 26.77 6.58
N PHE A 113 39.02 26.98 5.30
CA PHE A 113 37.76 26.51 4.71
C PHE A 113 37.60 25.00 4.84
N GLY A 114 38.65 24.23 4.56
CA GLY A 114 38.67 22.78 4.76
C GLY A 114 38.38 22.37 6.21
N ILE A 115 39.05 23.00 7.18
CA ILE A 115 38.81 22.73 8.62
C ILE A 115 37.36 23.03 9.00
N PHE A 116 36.78 24.15 8.54
CA PHE A 116 35.37 24.46 8.81
C PHE A 116 34.41 23.50 8.10
N TRP A 117 34.63 23.20 6.82
CA TRP A 117 33.75 22.32 6.04
C TRP A 117 33.78 20.87 6.52
N PHE A 118 34.98 20.29 6.70
CA PHE A 118 35.13 18.94 7.28
C PHE A 118 34.71 18.90 8.75
N GLY A 119 34.95 19.96 9.52
CA GLY A 119 34.50 20.08 10.91
C GLY A 119 32.97 20.09 11.03
N GLN A 120 32.28 20.84 10.16
CA GLN A 120 30.82 20.87 10.11
C GLN A 120 30.22 19.56 9.55
N LYS A 121 30.83 18.96 8.52
CA LYS A 121 30.44 17.63 8.00
C LYS A 121 30.62 16.54 9.06
N LEU A 122 31.69 16.60 9.86
CA LEU A 122 31.93 15.68 10.97
C LEU A 122 30.96 15.92 12.13
N TYR A 123 30.76 17.17 12.55
CA TYR A 123 29.80 17.53 13.60
C TYR A 123 28.39 17.03 13.26
N ASN A 124 27.91 17.27 12.04
CA ASN A 124 26.60 16.79 11.59
C ASN A 124 26.51 15.25 11.63
N LYS A 125 27.55 14.52 11.19
CA LYS A 125 27.61 13.06 11.32
C LYS A 125 27.61 12.60 12.77
N THR A 126 28.34 13.27 13.66
CA THR A 126 28.35 12.96 15.10
C THR A 126 26.99 13.24 15.75
N GLN A 127 26.30 14.33 15.40
CA GLN A 127 24.96 14.61 15.89
C GLN A 127 23.95 13.56 15.41
N GLN A 128 23.96 13.21 14.12
CA GLN A 128 23.12 12.12 13.59
C GLN A 128 23.39 10.78 14.31
N GLN A 129 24.66 10.46 14.57
CA GLN A 129 25.02 9.22 15.27
C GLN A 129 24.65 9.27 16.77
N GLN A 130 24.73 10.43 17.43
CA GLN A 130 24.25 10.62 18.80
C GLN A 130 22.72 10.49 18.88
N GLU A 131 21.98 11.11 17.96
CA GLU A 131 20.53 11.01 17.87
C GLU A 131 20.09 9.56 17.60
N LEU A 132 20.77 8.85 16.69
CA LEU A 132 20.51 7.43 16.43
C LEU A 132 20.84 6.56 17.65
N THR A 133 21.93 6.85 18.37
CA THR A 133 22.30 6.14 19.60
C THR A 133 21.27 6.37 20.71
N GLN A 134 20.75 7.59 20.84
CA GLN A 134 19.71 7.92 21.80
C GLN A 134 18.38 7.25 21.42
N LYS A 135 17.96 7.32 20.16
CA LYS A 135 16.81 6.55 19.63
C LYS A 135 16.96 5.04 19.89
N ILE A 136 18.17 4.49 19.75
CA ILE A 136 18.47 3.09 20.06
C ILE A 136 18.27 2.77 21.55
N ALA A 137 18.68 3.68 22.45
CA ALA A 137 18.64 3.52 23.90
C ALA A 137 17.26 3.75 24.51
N ASP A 138 16.47 4.68 23.96
CA ASP A 138 15.13 5.04 24.47
C ASP A 138 14.05 3.99 24.10
N ARG A 139 14.39 2.95 23.32
CA ARG A 139 13.51 1.82 22.97
C ARG A 139 13.19 0.94 24.19
N THR A 140 12.16 1.34 24.93
CA THR A 140 11.55 0.51 25.96
C THR A 140 10.43 -0.33 25.35
N PRO A 141 10.48 -1.68 25.41
CA PRO A 141 9.37 -2.52 24.97
C PRO A 141 8.09 -2.21 25.76
N ALA A 142 6.95 -2.14 25.07
CA ALA A 142 5.66 -2.09 25.75
C ALA A 142 5.41 -3.42 26.49
N PRO A 143 4.72 -3.43 27.65
CA PRO A 143 4.34 -4.67 28.32
C PRO A 143 3.52 -5.57 27.38
N VAL A 144 3.97 -6.82 27.18
CA VAL A 144 3.32 -7.76 26.27
C VAL A 144 1.90 -8.05 26.74
N SER A 145 0.93 -7.55 25.99
CA SER A 145 -0.49 -7.83 26.19
C SER A 145 -0.86 -9.16 25.52
N ALA A 146 -1.46 -10.09 26.28
CA ALA A 146 -1.81 -11.41 25.76
C ALA A 146 -2.88 -11.32 24.64
N PRO A 147 -2.82 -12.18 23.60
CA PRO A 147 -3.87 -12.26 22.59
C PRO A 147 -5.26 -12.54 23.18
N LYS A 148 -6.30 -11.92 22.62
CA LYS A 148 -7.69 -12.22 22.97
C LYS A 148 -8.14 -13.52 22.28
N ILE A 149 -8.47 -14.53 23.07
CA ILE A 149 -9.11 -15.77 22.61
C ILE A 149 -10.61 -15.65 22.89
N CYS A 150 -11.44 -15.71 21.84
CA CYS A 150 -12.88 -15.46 21.95
C CYS A 150 -13.67 -16.40 21.03
N GLU A 151 -14.98 -16.50 21.25
CA GLU A 151 -15.86 -17.21 20.33
C GLU A 151 -15.78 -16.58 18.94
N GLN A 152 -15.39 -17.36 17.94
CA GLN A 152 -15.49 -16.96 16.54
C GLN A 152 -16.98 -16.98 16.14
N PRO A 153 -17.60 -15.84 15.82
CA PRO A 153 -18.99 -15.80 15.40
C PRO A 153 -19.17 -16.39 14.00
N ASN A 154 -20.40 -16.73 13.66
CA ASN A 154 -20.81 -17.05 12.30
C ASN A 154 -21.19 -15.75 11.57
N PHE A 155 -20.38 -15.31 10.60
CA PHE A 155 -20.69 -14.16 9.76
C PHE A 155 -21.59 -14.58 8.60
N VAL A 156 -22.72 -13.91 8.42
CA VAL A 156 -23.71 -14.20 7.37
C VAL A 156 -24.36 -12.94 6.83
N GLY A 157 -24.79 -12.96 5.58
CA GLY A 157 -25.70 -11.95 5.04
C GLY A 157 -27.10 -12.08 5.66
N ASP A 158 -27.73 -10.96 5.99
CA ASP A 158 -29.07 -10.91 6.60
C ASP A 158 -30.23 -11.07 5.59
N GLY A 159 -29.92 -11.12 4.29
CA GLY A 159 -30.92 -11.18 3.21
C GLY A 159 -31.56 -9.82 2.87
N ALA A 160 -31.01 -8.73 3.38
CA ALA A 160 -31.37 -7.35 3.10
C ALA A 160 -30.16 -6.46 2.71
N GLY A 161 -29.00 -7.07 2.45
CA GLY A 161 -27.75 -6.38 2.10
C GLY A 161 -26.83 -6.04 3.28
N GLY A 162 -27.20 -6.42 4.50
CA GLY A 162 -26.39 -6.27 5.71
C GLY A 162 -25.60 -7.53 6.07
N ILE A 163 -24.46 -7.35 6.75
CA ILE A 163 -23.66 -8.44 7.33
C ILE A 163 -23.99 -8.56 8.83
N VAL A 164 -24.24 -9.78 9.31
CA VAL A 164 -24.49 -10.06 10.73
C VAL A 164 -23.47 -11.06 11.26
N ALA A 165 -22.90 -10.76 12.42
CA ALA A 165 -22.17 -11.71 13.26
C ALA A 165 -23.14 -12.39 14.24
N GLU A 166 -23.31 -13.70 14.11
CA GLU A 166 -24.15 -14.52 14.99
C GLU A 166 -23.28 -15.32 15.96
N TYR A 167 -23.61 -15.25 17.25
CA TYR A 167 -22.91 -15.96 18.33
C TYR A 167 -23.75 -17.13 18.85
N LYS A 168 -23.11 -18.17 19.41
CA LYS A 168 -23.76 -19.37 19.98
C LYS A 168 -24.84 -19.05 21.02
N SER A 169 -24.71 -17.94 21.73
CA SER A 169 -25.67 -17.44 22.72
C SER A 169 -26.99 -16.93 22.11
N GLY A 170 -27.11 -16.86 20.78
CA GLY A 170 -28.21 -16.23 20.07
C GLY A 170 -28.06 -14.71 19.92
N LEU A 171 -27.00 -14.11 20.49
CA LEU A 171 -26.64 -12.72 20.25
C LEU A 171 -26.34 -12.52 18.76
N LYS A 172 -26.92 -11.48 18.17
CA LYS A 172 -26.64 -11.03 16.80
C LYS A 172 -26.10 -9.61 16.84
N LYS A 173 -25.04 -9.33 16.07
CA LYS A 173 -24.51 -7.99 15.86
C LYS A 173 -24.50 -7.67 14.37
N GLN A 174 -25.18 -6.60 13.97
CA GLN A 174 -25.04 -6.00 12.64
C GLN A 174 -23.62 -5.44 12.48
N ILE A 175 -23.00 -5.69 11.32
CA ILE A 175 -21.62 -5.34 10.98
C ILE A 175 -21.66 -4.29 9.87
N VAL A 176 -21.21 -3.08 10.20
CA VAL A 176 -20.92 -2.00 9.25
C VAL A 176 -19.45 -1.65 9.40
N ILE A 177 -18.71 -1.70 8.30
CA ILE A 177 -17.26 -1.63 8.26
C ILE A 177 -16.81 -0.18 8.00
N THR A 178 -16.15 0.41 8.99
CA THR A 178 -15.22 1.53 8.77
C THR A 178 -13.83 0.92 8.72
N GLY A 179 -13.42 0.48 7.54
CA GLY A 179 -12.22 -0.33 7.34
C GLY A 179 -11.05 0.47 6.77
N ILE A 180 -9.86 -0.13 6.82
CA ILE A 180 -8.68 0.37 6.12
C ILE A 180 -7.81 -0.80 5.61
N ASN A 181 -7.13 -0.63 4.49
CA ASN A 181 -6.15 -1.59 3.97
C ASN A 181 -4.79 -1.36 4.64
N TRP A 182 -4.06 -2.43 4.96
CA TRP A 182 -2.70 -2.36 5.50
C TRP A 182 -1.74 -3.23 4.67
N SER A 183 -1.01 -2.58 3.77
CA SER A 183 -0.09 -3.18 2.78
C SER A 183 1.30 -3.52 3.37
N GLY A 184 1.99 -4.44 2.68
CA GLY A 184 3.38 -4.90 2.88
C GLY A 184 3.49 -6.44 2.88
N MET A 185 2.42 -7.13 3.27
CA MET A 185 2.44 -8.60 3.35
C MET A 185 2.26 -9.29 1.98
N GLU A 186 1.67 -8.62 1.01
CA GLU A 186 1.54 -9.03 -0.39
C GLU A 186 2.86 -8.95 -1.18
N ASN A 187 3.84 -8.20 -0.69
CA ASN A 187 5.12 -7.95 -1.33
C ASN A 187 6.22 -8.92 -0.80
N VAL A 188 7.46 -8.75 -1.29
CA VAL A 188 8.57 -9.71 -1.11
C VAL A 188 9.09 -9.81 0.32
N GLU A 189 8.91 -8.77 1.12
CA GLU A 189 9.21 -8.72 2.54
C GLU A 189 8.25 -9.59 3.35
N GLY A 190 6.99 -9.69 2.96
CA GLY A 190 5.97 -10.45 3.69
C GLY A 190 5.72 -9.95 5.12
N VAL A 191 5.94 -8.66 5.38
CA VAL A 191 5.74 -7.97 6.67
C VAL A 191 4.88 -6.73 6.41
N PRO A 192 3.84 -6.43 7.21
CA PRO A 192 3.09 -5.21 7.01
C PRO A 192 3.98 -4.00 7.37
N HIS A 193 3.94 -2.94 6.57
CA HIS A 193 4.78 -1.77 6.81
C HIS A 193 4.42 -1.06 8.13
N GLY A 194 5.34 -0.23 8.63
CA GLY A 194 5.14 0.56 9.85
C GLY A 194 5.66 -0.10 11.13
N LEU A 195 6.27 -1.29 11.04
CA LEU A 195 6.85 -2.04 12.16
C LEU A 195 8.38 -1.99 12.25
N ALA A 196 9.06 -1.36 11.28
CA ALA A 196 10.52 -1.32 11.17
C ALA A 196 11.18 -0.39 12.21
N PHE A 197 12.53 -0.36 12.22
CA PHE A 197 13.29 0.52 13.10
C PHE A 197 12.90 2.01 12.89
N GLY A 198 12.56 2.69 13.98
CA GLY A 198 12.16 4.10 13.95
C GLY A 198 10.70 4.34 13.49
N GLN A 199 9.94 3.28 13.24
CA GLN A 199 8.50 3.34 12.95
C GLN A 199 7.67 3.07 14.23
N SER A 200 6.46 2.52 14.07
CA SER A 200 5.49 2.34 15.15
C SER A 200 5.49 0.91 15.72
N THR A 201 4.71 0.69 16.78
CA THR A 201 4.48 -0.66 17.33
C THR A 201 3.10 -1.17 16.97
N MET A 202 2.94 -2.49 16.88
CA MET A 202 1.65 -3.14 16.61
C MET A 202 0.53 -2.62 17.53
N ASP A 203 0.78 -2.60 18.84
CA ASP A 203 -0.21 -2.17 19.84
C ASP A 203 -0.51 -0.66 19.72
N ALA A 204 0.45 0.17 19.30
CA ALA A 204 0.25 1.59 19.04
C ALA A 204 -0.57 1.83 17.76
N ILE A 205 -0.28 1.12 16.66
CA ILE A 205 -1.08 1.15 15.42
C ILE A 205 -2.52 0.72 15.72
N ALA A 206 -2.72 -0.44 16.35
CA ALA A 206 -4.06 -0.95 16.68
C ALA A 206 -4.84 0.00 17.61
N LYS A 207 -4.17 0.64 18.58
CA LYS A 207 -4.80 1.65 19.45
C LYS A 207 -5.17 2.93 18.69
N LYS A 208 -4.32 3.40 17.77
CA LYS A 208 -4.62 4.54 16.88
C LYS A 208 -5.82 4.24 15.99
N LEU A 209 -5.87 3.07 15.35
CA LEU A 209 -7.00 2.63 14.52
C LEU A 209 -8.34 2.69 15.28
N VAL A 210 -8.43 2.12 16.49
CA VAL A 210 -9.64 2.23 17.33
C VAL A 210 -9.93 3.68 17.73
N GLY A 211 -8.91 4.46 18.07
CA GLY A 211 -9.05 5.89 18.37
C GLY A 211 -9.66 6.69 17.22
N GLN A 212 -9.33 6.33 15.98
CA GLN A 212 -9.91 6.92 14.77
C GLN A 212 -11.28 6.32 14.38
N GLY A 213 -11.77 5.29 15.08
CA GLY A 213 -13.06 4.64 14.79
C GLY A 213 -13.00 3.56 13.71
N VAL A 214 -11.81 3.10 13.32
CA VAL A 214 -11.64 1.96 12.42
C VAL A 214 -12.10 0.67 13.12
N THR A 215 -12.93 -0.11 12.43
CA THR A 215 -13.53 -1.35 12.93
C THR A 215 -12.93 -2.61 12.31
N ALA A 216 -12.28 -2.50 11.16
CA ALA A 216 -11.69 -3.62 10.44
C ALA A 216 -10.42 -3.22 9.66
N VAL A 217 -9.57 -4.20 9.38
CA VAL A 217 -8.43 -4.10 8.46
C VAL A 217 -8.60 -5.13 7.35
N ARG A 218 -8.42 -4.73 6.09
CA ARG A 218 -8.18 -5.66 4.97
C ARG A 218 -6.65 -5.81 4.85
N LEU A 219 -6.20 -7.05 4.81
CA LEU A 219 -4.79 -7.43 4.90
C LEU A 219 -4.39 -8.15 3.61
N PRO A 220 -3.83 -7.43 2.62
CA PRO A 220 -3.23 -8.00 1.42
C PRO A 220 -2.18 -9.07 1.74
N LEU A 221 -2.25 -10.22 1.05
CA LEU A 221 -1.33 -11.35 1.18
C LEU A 221 -0.92 -11.86 -0.21
N ASN A 222 0.08 -12.77 -0.26
CA ASN A 222 0.49 -13.41 -1.51
C ASN A 222 0.47 -14.95 -1.47
N VAL A 223 0.04 -15.57 -2.58
CA VAL A 223 -0.13 -17.05 -2.69
C VAL A 223 1.20 -17.78 -2.51
N LYS A 224 2.30 -17.28 -3.09
CA LYS A 224 3.63 -17.89 -3.01
C LYS A 224 4.12 -18.08 -1.58
N MET A 225 4.03 -17.06 -0.73
CA MET A 225 4.52 -17.11 0.65
C MET A 225 3.56 -17.88 1.56
N ILE A 226 2.24 -17.87 1.33
CA ILE A 226 1.31 -18.79 2.01
C ILE A 226 1.68 -20.25 1.70
N ASN A 227 1.87 -20.59 0.41
CA ASN A 227 2.07 -21.97 -0.02
C ASN A 227 3.45 -22.56 0.26
N SER A 228 4.48 -21.71 0.35
CA SER A 228 5.85 -22.09 0.73
C SER A 228 6.12 -21.94 2.22
N ASN A 229 5.31 -21.14 2.92
CA ASN A 229 5.51 -20.69 4.29
C ASN A 229 6.92 -20.10 4.54
N ALA A 230 7.48 -19.43 3.54
CA ALA A 230 8.82 -18.84 3.59
C ALA A 230 8.97 -17.83 4.75
N ALA A 231 10.20 -17.63 5.23
CA ALA A 231 10.48 -16.63 6.24
C ALA A 231 10.30 -15.21 5.65
N PRO A 232 9.56 -14.31 6.31
CA PRO A 232 9.47 -12.91 5.90
C PRO A 232 10.73 -12.14 6.31
N ASN A 233 10.96 -10.95 5.73
CA ASN A 233 12.13 -10.11 6.03
C ASN A 233 11.98 -9.33 7.34
N VAL A 234 11.92 -10.05 8.47
CA VAL A 234 11.86 -9.45 9.81
C VAL A 234 13.11 -8.63 10.17
N LYS A 235 14.24 -8.82 9.46
CA LYS A 235 15.49 -8.12 9.77
C LYS A 235 15.42 -6.64 9.39
N ASP A 236 14.84 -6.34 8.24
CA ASP A 236 14.80 -4.98 7.70
C ASP A 236 13.44 -4.29 7.96
N PHE A 237 12.37 -5.07 8.18
CA PHE A 237 10.98 -4.57 8.32
C PHE A 237 10.38 -4.69 9.73
N VAL A 238 11.10 -5.21 10.72
CA VAL A 238 10.65 -5.30 12.13
C VAL A 238 11.73 -4.76 13.07
N ASP A 239 11.39 -3.83 13.97
CA ASP A 239 12.24 -3.52 15.13
C ASP A 239 12.13 -4.65 16.18
N PRO A 240 13.19 -5.45 16.42
CA PRO A 240 13.12 -6.61 17.30
C PRO A 240 13.04 -6.26 18.79
N ILE A 241 13.21 -4.99 19.17
CA ILE A 241 13.09 -4.55 20.57
C ILE A 241 11.64 -4.17 20.89
N VAL A 242 11.03 -3.31 20.06
CA VAL A 242 9.67 -2.81 20.34
C VAL A 242 8.56 -3.66 19.71
N ASN A 243 8.87 -4.43 18.66
CA ASN A 243 7.98 -5.40 18.01
C ASN A 243 8.53 -6.84 18.13
N ALA A 244 9.13 -7.20 19.27
CA ALA A 244 9.78 -8.49 19.50
C ALA A 244 8.91 -9.72 19.13
N ASP A 245 7.59 -9.66 19.37
CA ASP A 245 6.61 -10.67 19.00
C ASP A 245 6.55 -11.00 17.49
N PHE A 246 7.09 -10.11 16.64
CA PHE A 246 7.11 -10.21 15.18
C PHE A 246 8.46 -10.73 14.64
N SER A 247 9.39 -11.14 15.51
CA SER A 247 10.64 -11.83 15.12
C SER A 247 10.37 -13.31 14.77
N VAL A 248 9.46 -13.53 13.83
CA VAL A 248 8.93 -14.83 13.43
C VAL A 248 9.78 -15.51 12.36
N THR A 249 9.65 -16.83 12.23
CA THR A 249 10.44 -17.61 11.24
C THR A 249 9.66 -18.02 10.00
N THR A 250 8.35 -17.77 9.97
CA THR A 250 7.48 -18.18 8.85
C THR A 250 6.39 -17.15 8.55
N TYR A 251 6.00 -17.03 7.28
CA TYR A 251 4.97 -16.08 6.84
C TYR A 251 3.60 -16.36 7.48
N MET A 252 3.24 -17.63 7.67
CA MET A 252 1.99 -17.99 8.34
C MET A 252 2.02 -17.61 9.84
N GLU A 253 3.18 -17.59 10.49
CA GLU A 253 3.33 -17.05 11.84
C GLU A 253 3.21 -15.51 11.86
N MET A 254 3.72 -14.81 10.85
CA MET A 254 3.54 -13.36 10.68
C MET A 254 2.05 -12.99 10.61
N ILE A 255 1.28 -13.63 9.72
CA ILE A 255 -0.18 -13.42 9.61
C ILE A 255 -0.85 -13.64 10.97
N LYS A 256 -0.51 -14.74 11.66
CA LYS A 256 -1.08 -15.06 12.98
C LYS A 256 -0.80 -13.96 14.01
N LYS A 257 0.41 -13.41 14.06
CA LYS A 257 0.80 -12.31 14.97
C LYS A 257 0.08 -11.00 14.65
N VAL A 258 -0.03 -10.62 13.36
CA VAL A 258 -0.77 -9.43 12.92
C VAL A 258 -2.25 -9.54 13.31
N VAL A 259 -2.89 -10.66 12.96
CA VAL A 259 -4.31 -10.92 13.31
C VAL A 259 -4.54 -10.87 14.81
N GLN A 260 -3.66 -11.48 15.62
CA GLN A 260 -3.73 -11.45 17.08
C GLN A 260 -3.55 -10.03 17.66
N GLY A 261 -2.61 -9.23 17.13
CA GLY A 261 -2.42 -7.85 17.56
C GLY A 261 -3.65 -6.98 17.31
N LEU A 262 -4.30 -7.13 16.15
CA LEU A 262 -5.60 -6.51 15.86
C LEU A 262 -6.72 -7.06 16.76
N ALA A 263 -6.70 -8.36 17.05
CA ALA A 263 -7.69 -9.03 17.91
C ALA A 263 -7.69 -8.49 19.35
N LYS A 264 -6.55 -8.05 19.88
CA LYS A 264 -6.45 -7.36 21.19
C LYS A 264 -7.38 -6.15 21.27
N GLN A 265 -7.53 -5.41 20.18
CA GLN A 265 -8.38 -4.23 20.07
C GLN A 265 -9.76 -4.54 19.44
N GLN A 266 -10.08 -5.83 19.22
CA GLN A 266 -11.34 -6.28 18.58
C GLN A 266 -11.55 -5.71 17.17
N ILE A 267 -10.45 -5.37 16.47
CA ILE A 267 -10.47 -4.98 15.06
C ILE A 267 -10.66 -6.26 14.23
N ALA A 268 -11.67 -6.25 13.37
CA ALA A 268 -11.95 -7.33 12.42
C ALA A 268 -10.85 -7.41 11.34
N VAL A 269 -10.62 -8.60 10.77
CA VAL A 269 -9.65 -8.81 9.68
C VAL A 269 -10.34 -9.46 8.49
N LEU A 270 -10.20 -8.85 7.32
CA LEU A 270 -10.41 -9.50 6.03
C LEU A 270 -9.04 -9.89 5.49
N LEU A 271 -8.81 -11.18 5.24
CA LEU A 271 -7.59 -11.65 4.59
C LEU A 271 -7.79 -11.49 3.08
N ASP A 272 -6.86 -10.87 2.37
CA ASP A 272 -6.98 -10.66 0.92
C ASP A 272 -5.91 -11.45 0.16
N ILE A 273 -6.31 -12.20 -0.87
CA ILE A 273 -5.36 -12.83 -1.80
C ILE A 273 -4.99 -11.80 -2.88
N HIS A 274 -4.04 -10.94 -2.56
CA HIS A 274 -3.70 -9.79 -3.39
C HIS A 274 -2.88 -10.18 -4.63
N LYS A 275 -1.72 -10.83 -4.40
CA LYS A 275 -0.76 -11.26 -5.44
C LYS A 275 -0.60 -12.78 -5.52
N LEU A 276 -0.33 -13.30 -6.71
CA LEU A 276 0.11 -14.69 -6.92
C LEU A 276 1.61 -14.83 -6.62
N ASP A 277 2.45 -13.95 -7.18
CA ASP A 277 3.86 -13.80 -6.81
C ASP A 277 4.13 -12.39 -6.23
N PRO A 278 4.69 -12.27 -5.01
CA PRO A 278 5.05 -10.98 -4.41
C PRO A 278 6.08 -10.18 -5.21
N ALA A 279 6.81 -10.82 -6.14
CA ALA A 279 7.78 -10.16 -7.00
C ALA A 279 7.16 -9.55 -8.29
N ASN A 280 5.87 -9.77 -8.55
CA ASN A 280 5.19 -9.25 -9.73
C ASN A 280 4.67 -7.82 -9.49
N LEU A 281 4.66 -7.01 -10.55
CA LEU A 281 4.21 -5.61 -10.55
C LEU A 281 2.76 -5.50 -11.07
N ASN A 282 1.88 -6.41 -10.62
CA ASN A 282 0.45 -6.42 -10.96
C ASN A 282 0.13 -6.33 -12.47
N THR A 283 0.94 -6.98 -13.32
CA THR A 283 0.73 -6.95 -14.79
C THR A 283 -0.42 -7.85 -15.25
N ASP A 284 -1.05 -7.48 -16.38
CA ASP A 284 -2.17 -8.19 -17.05
C ASP A 284 -2.01 -9.73 -17.08
N ASP A 285 -0.85 -10.22 -17.51
CA ASP A 285 -0.59 -11.65 -17.73
C ASP A 285 -0.11 -12.39 -16.47
N GLU A 286 0.25 -11.64 -15.43
CA GLU A 286 0.76 -12.18 -14.15
C GLU A 286 -0.32 -12.20 -13.07
N GLU A 287 -1.13 -11.15 -12.94
CA GLU A 287 -2.03 -10.94 -11.79
C GLU A 287 -3.49 -10.62 -12.18
N GLY A 288 -3.80 -10.46 -13.48
CA GLY A 288 -5.15 -10.11 -13.96
C GLY A 288 -6.20 -11.22 -13.87
N LEU A 289 -5.80 -12.46 -13.55
CA LEU A 289 -6.66 -13.58 -13.19
C LEU A 289 -6.25 -14.15 -11.83
N TRP A 290 -7.10 -14.99 -11.24
CA TRP A 290 -6.79 -15.76 -10.02
C TRP A 290 -5.76 -16.89 -10.24
N TYR A 291 -5.18 -16.98 -11.44
CA TYR A 291 -4.12 -17.92 -11.80
C TYR A 291 -3.29 -17.37 -12.97
N ASN A 292 -2.09 -17.91 -13.15
CA ASN A 292 -1.27 -17.73 -14.35
C ASN A 292 -0.52 -19.05 -14.69
N ALA A 293 0.37 -19.04 -15.68
CA ALA A 293 1.10 -20.24 -16.10
C ALA A 293 2.02 -20.84 -15.01
N LYS A 294 2.52 -20.01 -14.09
CA LYS A 294 3.40 -20.38 -12.96
C LYS A 294 2.60 -20.74 -11.71
N TYR A 295 1.45 -20.09 -11.51
CA TYR A 295 0.53 -20.27 -10.40
C TYR A 295 -0.86 -20.69 -10.92
N PRO A 296 -1.07 -21.97 -11.26
CA PRO A 296 -2.39 -22.48 -11.65
C PRO A 296 -3.39 -22.39 -10.47
N GLU A 297 -4.70 -22.45 -10.75
CA GLU A 297 -5.77 -22.31 -9.73
C GLU A 297 -5.62 -23.24 -8.50
N ALA A 298 -4.97 -24.39 -8.66
CA ALA A 298 -4.62 -25.28 -7.55
C ALA A 298 -3.73 -24.60 -6.47
N GLN A 299 -2.91 -23.62 -6.84
CA GLN A 299 -2.06 -22.86 -5.90
C GLN A 299 -2.89 -21.91 -5.03
N ILE A 300 -3.79 -21.11 -5.61
CA ILE A 300 -4.68 -20.25 -4.82
C ILE A 300 -5.65 -21.09 -3.97
N THR A 301 -6.13 -22.22 -4.51
CA THR A 301 -6.93 -23.21 -3.76
C THR A 301 -6.17 -23.75 -2.54
N LYS A 302 -4.88 -24.07 -2.71
CA LYS A 302 -4.00 -24.48 -1.60
C LYS A 302 -3.83 -23.35 -0.56
N ALA A 303 -3.61 -22.11 -1.01
CA ALA A 303 -3.41 -20.98 -0.10
C ALA A 303 -4.66 -20.72 0.76
N ILE A 304 -5.84 -20.66 0.15
CA ILE A 304 -7.12 -20.52 0.84
C ILE A 304 -7.38 -21.69 1.80
N THR A 305 -7.06 -22.92 1.39
CA THR A 305 -7.13 -24.12 2.24
C THR A 305 -6.22 -23.98 3.47
N THR A 306 -4.99 -23.50 3.30
CA THR A 306 -4.03 -23.27 4.38
C THR A 306 -4.52 -22.18 5.34
N LEU A 307 -4.96 -21.02 4.84
CA LEU A 307 -5.53 -19.95 5.67
C LEU A 307 -6.71 -20.44 6.49
N ALA A 308 -7.69 -21.10 5.87
CA ALA A 308 -8.87 -21.61 6.56
C ALA A 308 -8.51 -22.67 7.62
N THR A 309 -7.58 -23.58 7.32
CA THR A 309 -7.15 -24.64 8.26
C THR A 309 -6.42 -24.06 9.47
N GLU A 310 -5.48 -23.13 9.24
CA GLU A 310 -4.63 -22.57 10.30
C GLU A 310 -5.34 -21.51 11.16
N LEU A 311 -6.34 -20.81 10.60
CA LEU A 311 -6.93 -19.63 11.22
C LEU A 311 -8.42 -19.75 11.58
N CYS A 312 -9.14 -20.80 11.16
CA CYS A 312 -10.55 -20.99 11.56
C CYS A 312 -10.69 -21.52 13.00
N ASN A 313 -10.25 -20.75 13.98
CA ASN A 313 -10.30 -21.11 15.40
C ASN A 313 -10.34 -19.87 16.31
N TYR A 314 -10.53 -20.13 17.61
CA TYR A 314 -10.77 -19.09 18.63
C TYR A 314 -9.62 -18.09 18.84
N ASN A 315 -8.39 -18.40 18.41
CA ASN A 315 -7.25 -17.48 18.50
C ASN A 315 -7.32 -16.35 17.45
N TYR A 316 -8.13 -16.53 16.41
CA TYR A 316 -8.29 -15.62 15.28
C TYR A 316 -9.77 -15.35 15.02
N TYR A 317 -10.54 -15.23 16.12
CA TYR A 317 -11.98 -15.01 16.12
C TYR A 317 -12.41 -13.76 15.33
N ASN A 318 -11.48 -12.85 15.09
CA ASN A 318 -11.67 -11.59 14.40
C ASN A 318 -11.55 -11.67 12.87
N ILE A 319 -11.17 -12.80 12.30
CA ILE A 319 -11.22 -12.96 10.84
C ILE A 319 -12.68 -13.13 10.38
N ILE A 320 -13.10 -12.27 9.46
CA ILE A 320 -14.47 -12.22 8.94
C ILE A 320 -14.64 -13.01 7.64
N GLY A 321 -13.54 -13.24 6.92
CA GLY A 321 -13.56 -13.85 5.60
C GLY A 321 -12.22 -13.83 4.89
N VAL A 322 -12.26 -14.28 3.64
CA VAL A 322 -11.19 -14.14 2.65
C VAL A 322 -11.75 -13.38 1.45
N ASP A 323 -11.02 -12.37 0.99
CA ASP A 323 -11.16 -11.75 -0.33
C ASP A 323 -10.45 -12.63 -1.35
N LEU A 324 -11.21 -13.16 -2.31
CA LEU A 324 -10.79 -14.37 -3.03
C LEU A 324 -9.68 -14.12 -4.05
N LYS A 325 -9.59 -12.91 -4.62
CA LYS A 325 -8.49 -12.41 -5.45
C LYS A 325 -8.68 -10.90 -5.65
N ASN A 326 -7.65 -10.11 -5.35
CA ASN A 326 -7.62 -8.69 -5.66
C ASN A 326 -7.66 -8.41 -7.17
N GLU A 327 -8.52 -7.46 -7.56
CA GLU A 327 -8.64 -6.83 -8.86
C GLU A 327 -8.55 -7.75 -10.10
N PRO A 328 -9.49 -8.70 -10.32
CA PRO A 328 -9.54 -9.56 -11.51
C PRO A 328 -9.82 -8.80 -12.82
N HIS A 329 -8.82 -8.11 -13.39
CA HIS A 329 -8.98 -7.23 -14.55
C HIS A 329 -8.93 -7.90 -15.92
N LYS A 330 -8.63 -9.20 -15.99
CA LYS A 330 -8.76 -10.05 -17.19
C LYS A 330 -9.91 -11.05 -17.08
N GLY A 331 -10.61 -11.05 -15.95
CA GLY A 331 -11.82 -11.81 -15.73
C GLY A 331 -12.98 -11.30 -16.58
N CYS A 332 -13.97 -12.15 -16.79
CA CYS A 332 -15.25 -11.81 -17.39
C CYS A 332 -16.39 -12.31 -16.51
N TRP A 333 -17.54 -11.64 -16.61
CA TRP A 333 -18.75 -11.98 -15.87
C TRP A 333 -19.85 -12.31 -16.88
N PRO A 334 -20.17 -13.59 -17.10
CA PRO A 334 -21.15 -13.99 -18.11
C PRO A 334 -22.55 -13.52 -17.72
N SER A 335 -23.39 -13.23 -18.70
CA SER A 335 -24.81 -12.91 -18.49
C SER A 335 -25.65 -14.13 -18.08
N SER A 336 -25.17 -15.34 -18.37
CA SER A 336 -25.84 -16.62 -18.14
C SER A 336 -24.84 -17.79 -18.20
N PRO A 337 -25.17 -19.01 -17.72
CA PRO A 337 -24.27 -20.17 -17.82
C PRO A 337 -23.93 -20.60 -19.26
N THR A 338 -24.64 -20.07 -20.25
CA THR A 338 -24.47 -20.37 -21.69
C THR A 338 -23.85 -19.22 -22.49
N ASP A 339 -23.36 -18.17 -21.81
CA ASP A 339 -22.75 -17.01 -22.45
C ASP A 339 -21.35 -17.35 -23.00
N THR A 340 -21.26 -17.50 -24.33
CA THR A 340 -20.01 -17.86 -25.01
C THR A 340 -19.01 -16.72 -25.14
N THR A 341 -19.38 -15.49 -24.76
CA THR A 341 -18.45 -14.34 -24.76
C THR A 341 -17.45 -14.40 -23.61
N CYS A 342 -17.76 -15.18 -22.57
CA CYS A 342 -16.93 -15.36 -21.39
C CYS A 342 -16.46 -16.82 -21.27
N PRO A 343 -15.24 -17.15 -21.73
CA PRO A 343 -14.72 -18.51 -21.66
C PRO A 343 -14.48 -18.94 -20.20
N ALA A 344 -14.56 -20.25 -19.93
CA ALA A 344 -14.41 -20.80 -18.58
C ALA A 344 -13.05 -20.48 -17.90
N SER A 345 -12.02 -20.16 -18.69
CA SER A 345 -10.72 -19.66 -18.23
C SER A 345 -10.79 -18.27 -17.60
N ASN A 346 -11.73 -17.43 -18.02
CA ASN A 346 -11.85 -16.04 -17.59
C ASN A 346 -13.11 -15.81 -16.75
N ASN A 347 -14.04 -16.77 -16.69
CA ASN A 347 -15.27 -16.72 -15.90
C ASN A 347 -14.98 -16.63 -14.40
N TRP A 348 -14.95 -15.39 -13.90
CA TRP A 348 -14.65 -15.06 -12.51
C TRP A 348 -15.69 -15.60 -11.52
N PRO A 349 -17.03 -15.41 -11.70
CA PRO A 349 -17.99 -15.92 -10.73
C PRO A 349 -17.90 -17.43 -10.52
N ASP A 350 -17.66 -18.23 -11.56
CA ASP A 350 -17.47 -19.68 -11.38
C ASP A 350 -16.21 -20.02 -10.58
N ALA A 351 -15.12 -19.28 -10.77
CA ALA A 351 -13.89 -19.46 -10.00
C ALA A 351 -14.05 -19.02 -8.54
N ALA A 352 -14.60 -17.82 -8.31
CA ALA A 352 -14.98 -17.34 -6.99
C ALA A 352 -15.89 -18.35 -6.27
N GLY A 353 -16.86 -18.96 -6.98
CA GLY A 353 -17.69 -20.03 -6.46
C GLY A 353 -16.90 -21.25 -6.00
N ARG A 354 -15.94 -21.75 -6.80
CA ARG A 354 -15.06 -22.87 -6.43
C ARG A 354 -14.21 -22.55 -5.20
N LEU A 355 -13.53 -21.40 -5.20
CA LEU A 355 -12.65 -20.97 -4.11
C LEU A 355 -13.44 -20.74 -2.80
N ALA A 356 -14.61 -20.09 -2.87
CA ALA A 356 -15.51 -19.91 -1.73
C ALA A 356 -16.00 -21.24 -1.16
N ASN A 357 -16.44 -22.19 -2.00
CA ASN A 357 -16.90 -23.50 -1.55
C ASN A 357 -15.77 -24.29 -0.85
N THR A 358 -14.53 -24.23 -1.36
CA THR A 358 -13.36 -24.82 -0.69
C THR A 358 -13.14 -24.21 0.69
N MET A 359 -13.10 -22.87 0.80
CA MET A 359 -12.95 -22.16 2.07
C MET A 359 -14.06 -22.52 3.07
N LEU A 360 -15.32 -22.43 2.66
CA LEU A 360 -16.50 -22.58 3.53
C LEU A 360 -16.73 -24.03 3.98
N THR A 361 -16.17 -25.01 3.26
CA THR A 361 -16.13 -26.41 3.71
C THR A 361 -15.25 -26.58 4.95
N ILE A 362 -14.15 -25.82 5.04
CA ILE A 362 -13.21 -25.84 6.18
C ILE A 362 -13.67 -24.88 7.28
N CYS A 363 -14.03 -23.66 6.90
CA CYS A 363 -14.47 -22.61 7.81
C CYS A 363 -15.89 -22.12 7.49
N PRO A 364 -16.94 -22.83 7.95
CA PRO A 364 -18.34 -22.46 7.70
C PRO A 364 -18.77 -21.16 8.40
N LYS A 365 -17.89 -20.55 9.21
CA LYS A 365 -18.14 -19.31 9.96
C LYS A 365 -17.76 -18.04 9.21
N TRP A 366 -16.81 -18.13 8.29
CA TRP A 366 -16.35 -17.02 7.46
C TRP A 366 -17.35 -16.68 6.35
N MET A 367 -17.08 -15.59 5.62
CA MET A 367 -17.72 -15.23 4.35
C MET A 367 -16.67 -15.10 3.25
N ALA A 368 -17.08 -15.32 2.00
CA ALA A 368 -16.27 -15.07 0.82
C ALA A 368 -16.54 -13.66 0.29
N TYR A 369 -15.50 -12.84 0.23
CA TYR A 369 -15.54 -11.53 -0.38
C TYR A 369 -15.14 -11.68 -1.85
N VAL A 370 -15.95 -11.11 -2.74
CA VAL A 370 -15.84 -11.31 -4.19
C VAL A 370 -15.89 -9.95 -4.87
N GLU A 371 -14.74 -9.50 -5.34
CA GLU A 371 -14.60 -8.30 -6.14
C GLU A 371 -15.26 -8.46 -7.52
N GLY A 372 -15.41 -7.34 -8.23
CA GLY A 372 -15.86 -7.31 -9.61
C GLY A 372 -14.75 -7.66 -10.61
N ILE A 373 -14.93 -7.21 -11.85
CA ILE A 373 -13.94 -7.29 -12.94
C ILE A 373 -13.64 -5.91 -13.51
N TYR A 374 -12.68 -5.82 -14.42
CA TYR A 374 -12.49 -4.61 -15.23
C TYR A 374 -13.36 -4.67 -16.51
N GLU A 375 -14.33 -3.76 -16.64
CA GLU A 375 -15.06 -3.56 -17.91
C GLU A 375 -14.44 -2.37 -18.69
N THR A 376 -13.76 -2.69 -19.79
CA THR A 376 -13.07 -1.70 -20.64
C THR A 376 -13.98 -0.77 -21.45
N LYS A 377 -15.24 -1.16 -21.67
CA LYS A 377 -16.16 -0.51 -22.64
C LYS A 377 -17.52 -0.22 -22.03
N MET A 378 -17.53 0.25 -20.78
CA MET A 378 -18.75 0.77 -20.15
C MET A 378 -19.33 1.90 -20.98
N LYS A 379 -20.65 1.89 -21.19
CA LYS A 379 -21.38 2.98 -21.83
C LYS A 379 -22.06 3.82 -20.75
N GLY A 380 -21.84 5.13 -20.78
CA GLY A 380 -22.41 6.06 -19.78
C GLY A 380 -22.95 7.35 -20.39
N THR A 381 -23.83 7.97 -19.62
CA THR A 381 -24.36 9.32 -19.84
C THR A 381 -24.14 10.08 -18.54
N PHE A 382 -23.28 11.09 -18.54
CA PHE A 382 -22.98 11.92 -17.37
C PHE A 382 -23.51 13.34 -17.62
N PRO A 383 -24.78 13.64 -17.28
CA PRO A 383 -25.46 14.85 -17.74
C PRO A 383 -24.83 16.15 -17.22
N ASN A 384 -24.07 16.08 -16.12
CA ASN A 384 -23.36 17.23 -15.56
C ASN A 384 -21.97 17.47 -16.18
N THR A 385 -21.47 16.55 -17.01
CA THR A 385 -20.21 16.72 -17.75
C THR A 385 -20.49 17.11 -19.19
N LYS A 386 -19.96 18.25 -19.62
CA LYS A 386 -20.12 18.77 -20.98
C LYS A 386 -19.61 17.76 -22.01
N GLY A 387 -20.46 17.45 -22.99
CA GLY A 387 -20.15 16.48 -24.06
C GLY A 387 -20.32 15.00 -23.66
N ALA A 388 -20.62 14.69 -22.39
CA ALA A 388 -20.67 13.32 -21.87
C ALA A 388 -22.02 12.60 -22.05
N SER A 389 -22.79 12.94 -23.10
CA SER A 389 -24.14 12.42 -23.30
C SER A 389 -24.18 10.93 -23.70
N ASN A 390 -23.12 10.44 -24.35
CA ASN A 390 -22.94 9.05 -24.74
C ASN A 390 -21.44 8.78 -24.87
N VAL A 391 -20.83 8.27 -23.80
CA VAL A 391 -19.38 8.02 -23.74
C VAL A 391 -19.09 6.55 -23.47
N THR A 392 -17.95 6.10 -23.98
CA THR A 392 -17.37 4.79 -23.64
C THR A 392 -16.17 5.02 -22.74
N TYR A 393 -16.11 4.34 -21.60
CA TYR A 393 -15.05 4.48 -20.61
C TYR A 393 -14.71 3.12 -19.98
N GLY A 394 -13.52 3.00 -19.39
CA GLY A 394 -13.15 1.85 -18.57
C GLY A 394 -13.58 2.03 -17.12
N ASP A 395 -14.02 0.94 -16.50
CA ASP A 395 -14.25 0.89 -15.05
C ASP A 395 -12.92 0.82 -14.28
N TRP A 396 -12.98 0.80 -12.94
CA TRP A 396 -11.81 0.39 -12.14
C TRP A 396 -11.62 -1.13 -12.24
N TRP A 397 -10.39 -1.57 -11.98
CA TRP A 397 -10.13 -2.99 -11.76
C TRP A 397 -10.88 -3.45 -10.49
N GLY A 398 -11.35 -4.69 -10.45
CA GLY A 398 -12.15 -5.20 -9.31
C GLY A 398 -13.52 -4.53 -9.11
N ALA A 399 -13.99 -3.64 -9.98
CA ALA A 399 -15.23 -2.87 -9.73
C ALA A 399 -16.50 -3.50 -10.34
N SER A 400 -16.46 -3.87 -11.62
CA SER A 400 -17.68 -4.16 -12.39
C SER A 400 -18.36 -5.45 -11.93
N LEU A 401 -19.62 -5.32 -11.49
CA LEU A 401 -20.50 -6.41 -11.09
C LEU A 401 -21.75 -6.49 -11.98
N GLY A 402 -21.67 -5.96 -13.21
CA GLY A 402 -22.83 -5.70 -14.07
C GLY A 402 -23.76 -6.90 -14.31
N ASN A 403 -23.21 -8.11 -14.40
CA ASN A 403 -23.97 -9.35 -14.59
C ASN A 403 -24.22 -10.17 -13.30
N ALA A 404 -23.75 -9.72 -12.13
CA ALA A 404 -23.83 -10.49 -10.88
C ALA A 404 -25.27 -10.75 -10.38
N SER A 405 -26.25 -9.99 -10.85
CA SER A 405 -27.68 -10.25 -10.61
C SER A 405 -28.23 -11.39 -11.47
N SER A 406 -27.80 -11.48 -12.72
CA SER A 406 -28.27 -12.46 -13.71
C SER A 406 -27.52 -13.79 -13.57
N TYR A 407 -26.23 -13.71 -13.23
CA TYR A 407 -25.34 -14.83 -12.99
C TYR A 407 -24.62 -14.64 -11.64
N PRO A 408 -25.28 -15.00 -10.52
CA PRO A 408 -24.69 -14.89 -9.19
C PRO A 408 -23.60 -15.94 -8.96
N VAL A 409 -22.65 -15.63 -8.06
CA VAL A 409 -21.56 -16.53 -7.67
C VAL A 409 -22.12 -17.85 -7.11
N PRO A 410 -21.79 -19.03 -7.68
CA PRO A 410 -22.38 -20.32 -7.33
C PRO A 410 -21.79 -20.91 -6.04
N VAL A 411 -22.12 -20.31 -4.89
CA VAL A 411 -21.76 -20.80 -3.55
C VAL A 411 -22.88 -21.68 -2.98
N THR A 412 -22.52 -22.89 -2.53
CA THR A 412 -23.46 -23.87 -1.97
C THR A 412 -24.01 -23.43 -0.62
N MET A 413 -23.18 -22.79 0.21
CA MET A 413 -23.59 -22.28 1.51
C MET A 413 -24.27 -20.91 1.36
N LYS A 414 -25.55 -20.85 1.72
CA LYS A 414 -26.37 -19.64 1.60
C LYS A 414 -25.85 -18.51 2.48
N ASN A 415 -26.04 -17.27 2.01
CA ASN A 415 -25.72 -16.05 2.73
C ASN A 415 -24.23 -15.91 3.12
N LYS A 416 -23.32 -16.48 2.32
CA LYS A 416 -21.87 -16.46 2.55
C LYS A 416 -21.05 -15.63 1.56
N VAL A 417 -21.69 -15.02 0.57
CA VAL A 417 -21.03 -14.10 -0.37
C VAL A 417 -21.19 -12.67 0.14
N VAL A 418 -20.14 -11.86 0.01
CA VAL A 418 -20.14 -10.40 0.06
C VAL A 418 -19.53 -9.91 -1.24
N PHE A 419 -20.13 -8.91 -1.89
CA PHE A 419 -19.47 -8.25 -3.03
C PHE A 419 -18.51 -7.17 -2.54
N ALA A 420 -17.31 -7.16 -3.11
CA ALA A 420 -16.17 -6.35 -2.68
C ALA A 420 -15.67 -5.36 -3.74
N PRO A 421 -16.53 -4.58 -4.44
CA PRO A 421 -16.09 -3.76 -5.56
C PRO A 421 -15.11 -2.66 -5.13
N HIS A 422 -14.19 -2.31 -6.03
CA HIS A 422 -13.25 -1.20 -5.84
C HIS A 422 -13.77 0.08 -6.50
N PHE A 423 -13.41 1.25 -5.95
CA PHE A 423 -13.72 2.53 -6.59
C PHE A 423 -12.81 3.67 -6.12
N TYR A 424 -12.11 4.32 -7.04
CA TYR A 424 -11.05 5.28 -6.71
C TYR A 424 -11.37 6.72 -7.09
N SER A 425 -10.82 7.66 -6.32
CA SER A 425 -10.89 9.10 -6.59
C SER A 425 -10.10 9.50 -7.86
N PRO A 426 -10.25 10.76 -8.34
CA PRO A 426 -9.38 11.31 -9.39
C PRO A 426 -7.88 11.41 -9.03
N SER A 427 -7.45 11.00 -7.82
CA SER A 427 -6.02 10.84 -7.51
C SER A 427 -5.38 9.61 -8.14
N VAL A 428 -6.14 8.55 -8.43
CA VAL A 428 -5.64 7.37 -9.18
C VAL A 428 -5.73 7.65 -10.68
N TYR A 429 -6.93 8.01 -11.16
CA TYR A 429 -7.14 8.40 -12.55
C TYR A 429 -8.24 9.47 -12.65
N PRO A 430 -8.02 10.62 -13.32
CA PRO A 430 -8.97 11.71 -13.42
C PRO A 430 -10.07 11.38 -14.44
N ALA A 431 -10.89 10.37 -14.14
CA ALA A 431 -12.01 9.96 -14.95
C ALA A 431 -12.97 11.13 -15.20
N MET A 432 -13.42 11.27 -16.45
CA MET A 432 -14.15 12.45 -16.92
C MET A 432 -15.41 12.82 -16.12
N TYR A 433 -16.06 11.85 -15.48
CA TYR A 433 -17.26 12.07 -14.68
C TYR A 433 -17.02 12.88 -13.40
N TYR A 434 -15.76 13.00 -12.95
CA TYR A 434 -15.37 13.89 -11.85
C TYR A 434 -15.35 15.37 -12.23
N PHE A 435 -15.44 15.72 -13.51
CA PHE A 435 -15.25 17.07 -14.02
C PHE A 435 -16.48 17.58 -14.77
N SER A 436 -16.70 18.89 -14.73
CA SER A 436 -17.76 19.57 -15.48
C SER A 436 -17.45 19.68 -16.97
N ASP A 437 -16.15 19.70 -17.32
CA ASP A 437 -15.62 19.68 -18.68
C ASP A 437 -14.25 18.99 -18.64
N ASN A 438 -13.95 18.16 -19.64
CA ASN A 438 -12.67 17.44 -19.83
C ASN A 438 -12.08 17.74 -21.24
N SER A 439 -12.73 18.64 -22.00
CA SER A 439 -12.36 18.91 -23.39
C SER A 439 -10.92 19.41 -23.54
N ASN A 440 -10.28 19.00 -24.64
CA ASN A 440 -8.89 19.33 -24.98
C ASN A 440 -7.84 18.89 -23.92
N GLY A 441 -8.16 17.89 -23.09
CA GLY A 441 -7.25 17.40 -22.05
C GLY A 441 -7.20 18.28 -20.79
N VAL A 442 -8.14 19.21 -20.63
CA VAL A 442 -8.21 20.12 -19.48
C VAL A 442 -9.36 19.71 -18.55
N ASN A 443 -9.01 19.25 -17.36
CA ASN A 443 -9.95 18.89 -16.30
C ASN A 443 -10.51 20.14 -15.61
N THR A 444 -11.76 20.50 -15.91
CA THR A 444 -12.47 21.63 -15.29
C THR A 444 -13.37 21.13 -14.17
N GLU A 445 -12.93 21.32 -12.93
CA GLU A 445 -13.65 20.93 -11.72
C GLU A 445 -15.07 21.53 -11.63
N PHE A 446 -15.99 20.81 -10.98
CA PHE A 446 -17.29 21.36 -10.61
C PHE A 446 -17.13 22.50 -9.60
N PRO A 447 -17.90 23.60 -9.70
CA PRO A 447 -17.91 24.69 -8.72
C PRO A 447 -18.02 24.18 -7.27
N MET A 448 -17.33 24.84 -6.33
CA MET A 448 -17.43 24.54 -4.90
C MET A 448 -18.63 25.27 -4.27
N ASP A 449 -19.82 24.98 -4.78
CA ASP A 449 -21.10 25.45 -4.24
C ASP A 449 -22.10 24.28 -4.14
N VAL A 450 -23.32 24.56 -3.69
CA VAL A 450 -24.36 23.52 -3.53
C VAL A 450 -24.68 22.82 -4.85
N ALA A 451 -24.78 23.56 -5.96
CA ALA A 451 -25.15 23.00 -7.26
C ALA A 451 -24.00 22.15 -7.84
N GLY A 452 -22.77 22.66 -7.81
CA GLY A 452 -21.60 21.91 -8.27
C GLY A 452 -21.31 20.66 -7.43
N ASN A 453 -21.56 20.71 -6.11
CA ASN A 453 -21.51 19.52 -5.25
C ASN A 453 -22.58 18.49 -5.58
N THR A 454 -23.82 18.91 -5.85
CA THR A 454 -24.88 18.00 -6.34
C THR A 454 -24.51 17.39 -7.69
N SER A 455 -24.07 18.19 -8.66
CA SER A 455 -23.66 17.72 -9.99
C SER A 455 -22.52 16.70 -9.94
N LEU A 456 -21.50 16.93 -9.10
CA LEU A 456 -20.42 15.96 -8.86
C LEU A 456 -20.96 14.70 -8.19
N LYS A 457 -21.77 14.83 -7.12
CA LYS A 457 -22.38 13.68 -6.43
C LYS A 457 -23.20 12.82 -7.38
N ASP A 458 -24.04 13.43 -8.21
CA ASP A 458 -24.90 12.74 -9.17
C ASP A 458 -24.09 11.99 -10.23
N ASN A 459 -23.03 12.60 -10.77
CA ASN A 459 -22.14 11.94 -11.72
C ASN A 459 -21.40 10.75 -11.09
N VAL A 460 -20.88 10.91 -9.87
CA VAL A 460 -20.24 9.80 -9.13
C VAL A 460 -21.26 8.69 -8.85
N TYR A 461 -22.50 9.05 -8.47
CA TYR A 461 -23.59 8.09 -8.27
C TYR A 461 -23.94 7.32 -9.54
N LEU A 462 -23.91 7.97 -10.70
CA LEU A 462 -24.10 7.31 -12.00
C LEU A 462 -22.94 6.37 -12.35
N ALA A 463 -21.69 6.74 -12.08
CA ALA A 463 -20.54 5.87 -12.30
C ALA A 463 -20.63 4.58 -11.45
N LEU A 464 -20.90 4.75 -10.14
CA LEU A 464 -21.12 3.66 -9.20
C LEU A 464 -22.35 2.81 -9.59
N ASP A 465 -23.47 3.45 -9.97
CA ASP A 465 -24.68 2.74 -10.37
C ASP A 465 -24.51 1.95 -11.68
N ASN A 466 -23.69 2.43 -12.62
CA ASN A 466 -23.34 1.71 -13.86
C ASN A 466 -22.43 0.50 -13.58
N SER A 467 -21.46 0.64 -12.67
CA SER A 467 -20.46 -0.39 -12.37
C SER A 467 -21.08 -1.60 -11.65
N PHE A 468 -21.87 -1.34 -10.61
CA PHE A 468 -22.42 -2.40 -9.75
C PHE A 468 -23.80 -2.09 -9.16
N GLY A 469 -24.36 -0.89 -9.36
CA GLY A 469 -25.60 -0.48 -8.68
C GLY A 469 -26.86 -1.25 -9.06
N THR A 470 -26.87 -1.98 -10.19
CA THR A 470 -27.92 -2.97 -10.48
C THR A 470 -27.83 -4.14 -9.51
N SER A 471 -26.62 -4.67 -9.31
CA SER A 471 -26.34 -5.80 -8.43
C SER A 471 -26.53 -5.47 -6.96
N THR A 472 -26.22 -4.25 -6.50
CA THR A 472 -26.51 -3.82 -5.12
C THR A 472 -28.01 -3.66 -4.83
N LYS A 473 -28.83 -3.40 -5.86
CA LYS A 473 -30.29 -3.22 -5.73
C LYS A 473 -31.07 -4.54 -5.89
N ALA A 474 -30.59 -5.44 -6.76
CA ALA A 474 -31.28 -6.69 -7.08
C ALA A 474 -30.76 -7.90 -6.29
N ALA A 475 -29.45 -7.99 -6.03
CA ALA A 475 -28.91 -9.05 -5.19
C ALA A 475 -29.11 -8.68 -3.72
N LYS A 476 -29.77 -9.56 -2.96
CA LYS A 476 -29.89 -9.48 -1.48
C LYS A 476 -28.59 -9.90 -0.79
N VAL A 477 -27.46 -9.57 -1.41
CA VAL A 477 -26.09 -9.94 -1.07
C VAL A 477 -25.43 -8.69 -0.49
N PRO A 478 -24.74 -8.77 0.66
CA PRO A 478 -24.08 -7.60 1.22
C PRO A 478 -23.00 -7.07 0.30
N VAL A 479 -22.84 -5.75 0.28
CA VAL A 479 -21.75 -5.08 -0.44
C VAL A 479 -20.93 -4.25 0.54
N VAL A 480 -19.61 -4.40 0.45
CA VAL A 480 -18.59 -3.69 1.22
C VAL A 480 -17.55 -3.25 0.20
N PHE A 481 -17.10 -2.00 0.18
CA PHE A 481 -16.05 -1.64 -0.78
C PHE A 481 -14.71 -2.28 -0.39
N GLY A 482 -14.11 -3.06 -1.29
CA GLY A 482 -12.82 -3.74 -1.05
C GLY A 482 -11.69 -2.72 -0.91
N GLU A 483 -11.65 -1.76 -1.84
CA GLU A 483 -10.77 -0.60 -1.81
C GLU A 483 -11.49 0.65 -2.30
N PHE A 484 -11.18 1.77 -1.64
CA PHE A 484 -11.47 3.11 -2.15
C PHE A 484 -10.46 4.08 -1.57
N GLY A 485 -10.06 5.11 -2.31
CA GLY A 485 -9.06 6.03 -1.77
C GLY A 485 -8.67 7.17 -2.67
N GLY A 486 -7.81 8.01 -2.14
CA GLY A 486 -7.33 9.21 -2.77
C GLY A 486 -6.70 10.19 -1.80
N ILE A 487 -6.01 11.16 -2.37
CA ILE A 487 -5.41 12.26 -1.62
C ILE A 487 -6.54 13.18 -1.16
N TYR A 488 -6.67 13.36 0.15
CA TYR A 488 -7.82 14.02 0.77
C TYR A 488 -7.47 15.36 1.44
N GLY A 489 -8.48 16.20 1.62
CA GLY A 489 -8.51 17.33 2.56
C GLY A 489 -7.45 18.39 2.26
N THR A 490 -6.51 18.57 3.19
CA THR A 490 -5.42 19.55 3.05
C THR A 490 -4.36 19.14 2.02
N SER A 491 -4.16 17.83 1.81
CA SER A 491 -3.20 17.28 0.82
C SER A 491 -3.74 17.27 -0.61
N ASP A 492 -5.07 17.25 -0.78
CA ASP A 492 -5.73 17.43 -2.08
C ASP A 492 -5.36 18.79 -2.69
N LYS A 493 -4.68 18.81 -3.83
CA LYS A 493 -4.23 20.02 -4.54
C LYS A 493 -5.07 20.35 -5.77
N TRP A 494 -6.16 19.61 -6.02
CA TRP A 494 -7.19 20.08 -6.94
C TRP A 494 -7.77 21.42 -6.40
N PRO A 495 -7.75 22.52 -7.17
CA PRO A 495 -8.19 23.84 -6.71
C PRO A 495 -9.56 23.87 -6.00
N LEU A 496 -10.52 23.08 -6.48
CA LEU A 496 -11.86 22.93 -5.91
C LEU A 496 -12.08 21.59 -5.20
N LYS A 497 -10.99 20.93 -4.75
CA LYS A 497 -10.98 19.74 -3.90
C LYS A 497 -11.76 18.55 -4.45
N THR A 498 -11.73 18.36 -5.78
CA THR A 498 -12.53 17.33 -6.43
C THR A 498 -12.21 15.90 -5.95
N SER A 499 -10.96 15.60 -5.56
CA SER A 499 -10.63 14.27 -5.00
C SER A 499 -11.32 14.03 -3.66
N SER A 500 -11.24 15.01 -2.74
CA SER A 500 -11.92 14.97 -1.45
C SER A 500 -13.43 14.84 -1.60
N ARG A 501 -14.02 15.63 -2.50
CA ARG A 501 -15.47 15.65 -2.76
C ARG A 501 -15.97 14.37 -3.42
N ALA A 502 -15.16 13.75 -4.28
CA ALA A 502 -15.44 12.44 -4.86
C ALA A 502 -15.48 11.34 -3.79
N ILE A 503 -14.52 11.33 -2.86
CA ILE A 503 -14.50 10.41 -1.71
C ILE A 503 -15.75 10.64 -0.84
N GLU A 504 -16.13 11.89 -0.55
CA GLU A 504 -17.33 12.18 0.23
C GLU A 504 -18.65 11.76 -0.46
N ALA A 505 -18.73 11.92 -1.78
CA ALA A 505 -19.86 11.41 -2.57
C ALA A 505 -19.92 9.88 -2.48
N PHE A 506 -18.80 9.19 -2.63
CA PHE A 506 -18.71 7.74 -2.49
C PHE A 506 -19.13 7.24 -1.08
N VAL A 507 -18.67 7.88 0.01
CA VAL A 507 -19.10 7.49 1.37
C VAL A 507 -20.61 7.72 1.54
N SER A 508 -21.14 8.80 0.93
CA SER A 508 -22.59 9.05 0.90
C SER A 508 -23.34 7.97 0.12
N TYR A 509 -22.79 7.47 -0.99
CA TYR A 509 -23.40 6.42 -1.81
C TYR A 509 -23.56 5.12 -1.01
N SER A 510 -22.53 4.75 -0.24
CA SER A 510 -22.58 3.60 0.66
C SER A 510 -23.77 3.67 1.63
N GLN A 511 -24.00 4.84 2.23
CA GLN A 511 -25.14 5.10 3.12
C GLN A 511 -26.47 5.08 2.36
N ASP A 512 -26.57 5.83 1.26
CA ASP A 512 -27.79 5.98 0.44
C ASP A 512 -28.20 4.67 -0.27
N ARG A 513 -27.34 3.64 -0.28
CA ARG A 513 -27.61 2.29 -0.81
C ARG A 513 -27.66 1.20 0.26
N ASN A 514 -27.60 1.54 1.56
CA ASN A 514 -27.61 0.59 2.68
C ASN A 514 -26.50 -0.49 2.58
N MET A 515 -25.30 -0.08 2.15
CA MET A 515 -24.14 -0.97 2.08
C MET A 515 -23.51 -1.19 3.45
N SER A 516 -22.75 -2.28 3.59
CA SER A 516 -22.10 -2.68 4.84
C SER A 516 -20.74 -1.99 5.08
N GLY A 517 -20.47 -0.87 4.41
CA GLY A 517 -19.25 -0.05 4.59
C GLY A 517 -18.17 -0.28 3.54
N GLY A 518 -16.89 -0.20 3.94
CA GLY A 518 -15.75 -0.41 3.04
C GLY A 518 -14.38 -0.25 3.71
N PHE A 519 -13.31 -0.60 3.00
CA PHE A 519 -11.92 -0.40 3.43
C PHE A 519 -11.22 0.69 2.61
N ALA A 520 -10.71 1.71 3.30
CA ALA A 520 -9.95 2.77 2.65
C ALA A 520 -8.57 2.25 2.21
N TRP A 521 -8.15 2.56 0.99
CA TRP A 521 -6.76 2.45 0.55
C TRP A 521 -6.07 3.80 0.82
N SER A 522 -5.09 3.89 1.72
CA SER A 522 -4.61 2.85 2.64
C SER A 522 -4.19 3.43 4.01
N LEU A 523 -3.78 2.56 4.93
CA LEU A 523 -3.13 2.96 6.19
C LEU A 523 -1.74 3.56 5.92
N ASN A 524 -1.05 2.98 4.94
CA ASN A 524 0.32 3.20 4.56
C ASN A 524 0.56 4.61 4.01
N SER A 525 1.56 5.32 4.53
CA SER A 525 1.96 6.65 4.03
C SER A 525 2.49 6.62 2.60
N GLU A 526 3.00 5.46 2.21
CA GLU A 526 3.79 5.17 1.02
C GLU A 526 2.98 4.56 -0.15
N SER A 527 1.64 4.46 -0.02
CA SER A 527 0.80 4.09 -1.15
C SER A 527 0.77 5.19 -2.21
N LEU A 528 0.84 4.77 -3.47
CA LEU A 528 1.10 5.64 -4.61
C LEU A 528 -0.19 6.10 -5.30
N TYR A 529 -0.22 7.39 -5.63
CA TYR A 529 -1.23 8.02 -6.49
C TYR A 529 -0.58 8.76 -7.64
N ASN A 530 -1.28 8.85 -8.77
CA ASN A 530 -0.74 9.43 -10.00
C ASN A 530 -1.13 10.90 -10.25
N TRP A 531 -2.17 11.45 -9.59
CA TRP A 531 -2.72 12.76 -9.98
C TRP A 531 -3.03 13.69 -8.80
N ASN A 532 -2.45 14.90 -8.81
CA ASN A 532 -2.75 15.92 -7.78
C ASN A 532 -2.35 17.38 -8.10
N PRO A 533 -3.04 18.13 -9.00
CA PRO A 533 -3.95 17.68 -10.06
C PRO A 533 -3.19 17.32 -11.35
N ALA A 534 -1.88 17.51 -11.39
CA ALA A 534 -1.02 17.09 -12.49
C ALA A 534 -0.61 15.62 -12.33
N ASN A 535 -0.29 14.95 -13.45
CA ASN A 535 0.29 13.62 -13.43
C ASN A 535 1.69 13.64 -12.77
N GLY A 536 1.99 12.66 -11.93
CA GLY A 536 3.25 12.53 -11.19
C GLY A 536 3.24 11.32 -10.25
N THR A 537 4.05 11.39 -9.21
CA THR A 537 4.09 10.39 -8.13
C THR A 537 3.81 11.10 -6.82
N TYR A 538 2.74 10.70 -6.15
CA TYR A 538 2.31 11.25 -4.87
C TYR A 538 2.12 10.11 -3.88
N LEU A 539 2.79 10.17 -2.73
CA LEU A 539 2.61 9.21 -1.65
C LEU A 539 1.59 9.76 -0.65
N TYR A 540 0.58 8.97 -0.28
CA TYR A 540 -0.44 9.38 0.67
C TYR A 540 -1.18 8.17 1.28
N GLY A 541 -1.60 8.32 2.53
CA GLY A 541 -2.50 7.39 3.21
C GLY A 541 -3.02 7.98 4.51
N LEU A 542 -3.36 7.13 5.48
CA LEU A 542 -3.75 7.61 6.82
C LEU A 542 -2.54 8.14 7.60
N TYR A 543 -1.39 7.46 7.60
CA TYR A 543 -0.15 8.00 8.15
C TYR A 543 0.44 9.07 7.22
N THR A 544 1.03 10.12 7.78
CA THR A 544 1.56 11.27 7.02
C THR A 544 2.87 10.96 6.30
N ASP A 545 3.68 10.06 6.87
CA ASP A 545 5.02 9.74 6.39
C ASP A 545 5.53 8.40 6.96
N ASN A 546 6.71 8.01 6.48
CA ASN A 546 7.36 6.73 6.79
C ASN A 546 7.83 6.57 8.24
N THR A 547 7.66 7.57 9.12
CA THR A 547 7.90 7.42 10.58
C THR A 547 6.72 6.77 11.29
N TRP A 548 5.53 6.76 10.68
CA TRP A 548 4.28 6.25 11.27
C TRP A 548 3.94 6.93 12.63
N ALA A 549 4.48 8.14 12.85
CA ALA A 549 4.26 8.94 14.06
C ALA A 549 2.93 9.72 14.00
N ASP A 550 2.67 10.42 12.90
CA ASP A 550 1.52 11.31 12.72
C ASP A 550 0.57 10.85 11.61
N TYR A 551 -0.65 11.39 11.59
CA TYR A 551 -1.72 10.93 10.70
C TYR A 551 -2.60 12.07 10.20
N HIS A 552 -3.26 11.87 9.06
CA HIS A 552 -4.21 12.81 8.47
C HIS A 552 -5.55 12.80 9.23
N ASP A 553 -5.67 13.66 10.25
CA ASP A 553 -6.89 13.85 11.06
C ASP A 553 -8.14 14.15 10.21
N ASP A 554 -7.98 14.91 9.12
CA ASP A 554 -9.04 15.26 8.18
C ASP A 554 -9.54 14.03 7.41
N TYR A 555 -8.62 13.19 6.91
CA TYR A 555 -8.95 11.92 6.26
C TYR A 555 -9.59 10.93 7.25
N ALA A 556 -9.03 10.78 8.45
CA ALA A 556 -9.60 9.96 9.51
C ALA A 556 -11.03 10.38 9.88
N ALA A 557 -11.31 11.69 9.93
CA ALA A 557 -12.64 12.22 10.16
C ALA A 557 -13.61 11.93 9.00
N ALA A 558 -13.12 11.90 7.76
CA ALA A 558 -13.90 11.49 6.59
C ALA A 558 -14.29 10.01 6.66
N LEU A 559 -13.35 9.12 6.99
CA LEU A 559 -13.62 7.68 7.12
C LEU A 559 -14.66 7.38 8.22
N ARG A 560 -14.64 8.11 9.34
CA ARG A 560 -15.68 7.99 10.39
C ARG A 560 -17.10 8.26 9.89
N LYS A 561 -17.30 8.92 8.74
CA LYS A 561 -18.63 9.15 8.18
C LYS A 561 -19.35 7.84 7.85
N PHE A 562 -18.67 6.72 7.60
CA PHE A 562 -19.30 5.40 7.46
C PHE A 562 -20.12 4.96 8.68
N LYS A 563 -19.87 5.52 9.88
CA LYS A 563 -20.57 5.16 11.14
C LYS A 563 -20.56 3.64 11.38
N GLY A 564 -19.39 3.02 11.25
CA GLY A 564 -19.22 1.58 11.46
C GLY A 564 -19.80 1.12 12.79
N SER A 565 -20.25 -0.13 12.86
CA SER A 565 -21.00 -0.70 13.99
C SER A 565 -20.18 -0.88 15.28
N GLY A 566 -18.99 -0.29 15.34
CA GLY A 566 -17.96 -0.54 16.34
C GLY A 566 -17.31 -1.92 16.20
N PRO A 567 -16.29 -2.21 17.03
CA PRO A 567 -15.53 -3.47 16.97
C PRO A 567 -16.41 -4.68 17.25
N ILE A 568 -16.04 -5.83 16.68
CA ILE A 568 -16.74 -7.11 16.92
C ILE A 568 -16.67 -7.50 18.41
N TYR A 569 -17.65 -8.28 18.89
CA TYR A 569 -17.64 -8.68 20.29
C TYR A 569 -16.69 -9.86 20.53
N CYS A 570 -15.80 -9.70 21.51
CA CYS A 570 -15.12 -10.83 22.14
C CYS A 570 -16.07 -11.44 23.18
N VAL A 571 -16.80 -12.48 22.78
CA VAL A 571 -17.56 -13.31 23.71
C VAL A 571 -16.61 -14.36 24.27
N LYS A 572 -16.51 -14.45 25.60
CA LYS A 572 -15.68 -15.48 26.26
C LYS A 572 -16.23 -16.87 25.92
N ILE A 573 -15.32 -17.83 25.75
CA ILE A 573 -15.68 -19.23 25.61
C ILE A 573 -15.70 -19.82 27.02
N ASP A 574 -16.86 -20.30 27.46
CA ASP A 574 -16.93 -21.11 28.66
C ASP A 574 -16.16 -22.41 28.43
N ALA A 575 -15.17 -22.69 29.27
CA ALA A 575 -14.48 -23.97 29.30
C ALA A 575 -15.40 -25.01 29.96
N THR A 576 -16.37 -25.53 29.21
CA THR A 576 -17.23 -26.61 29.69
C THR A 576 -16.50 -27.94 29.63
N ASP A 577 -15.75 -28.23 30.69
CA ASP A 577 -15.69 -29.59 31.22
C ASP A 577 -17.12 -30.07 31.51
N GLY A 578 -17.37 -31.36 31.32
CA GLY A 578 -18.72 -31.92 31.29
C GLY A 578 -19.41 -31.98 32.67
N SER A 579 -20.14 -30.92 33.04
CA SER A 579 -21.37 -31.04 33.84
C SER A 579 -22.27 -29.81 33.63
N GLY A 580 -23.59 -30.04 33.52
CA GLY A 580 -24.53 -28.97 33.25
C GLY A 580 -24.83 -28.10 34.47
N SER A 581 -24.53 -26.81 34.38
CA SER A 581 -25.20 -25.76 35.15
C SER A 581 -25.14 -24.43 34.37
N SER A 582 -26.13 -23.57 34.54
CA SER A 582 -26.34 -22.37 33.72
C SER A 582 -25.23 -21.33 33.90
N THR A 583 -24.53 -20.95 32.82
CA THR A 583 -23.51 -19.90 32.83
C THR A 583 -24.04 -18.54 32.39
N SER A 584 -23.42 -17.49 32.93
CA SER A 584 -23.72 -16.08 32.64
C SER A 584 -22.75 -15.54 31.60
N THR A 585 -23.25 -15.23 30.40
CA THR A 585 -22.46 -14.69 29.28
C THR A 585 -21.83 -13.33 29.64
N THR A 586 -20.53 -13.33 29.99
CA THR A 586 -19.80 -12.09 30.28
C THR A 586 -19.26 -11.47 29.00
N LEU A 587 -19.97 -10.45 28.49
CA LEU A 587 -19.57 -9.68 27.31
C LEU A 587 -18.37 -8.76 27.64
N VAL A 588 -17.27 -8.87 26.87
CA VAL A 588 -16.16 -7.92 26.96
C VAL A 588 -16.37 -6.81 25.92
N THR A 589 -16.85 -5.67 26.38
CA THR A 589 -16.91 -4.43 25.59
C THR A 589 -15.57 -3.69 25.62
N PRO A 590 -15.22 -2.92 24.58
CA PRO A 590 -14.05 -2.03 24.62
C PRO A 590 -14.21 -0.93 25.67
N ALA A 591 -13.09 -0.45 26.20
CA ALA A 591 -13.10 0.75 27.04
C ALA A 591 -13.56 1.97 26.22
N PRO A 592 -14.38 2.88 26.75
CA PRO A 592 -14.79 4.10 26.05
C PRO A 592 -13.59 4.96 25.68
N SER A 593 -13.57 5.53 24.47
CA SER A 593 -12.56 6.53 24.11
C SER A 593 -12.78 7.81 24.94
N THR A 594 -11.83 8.10 25.83
CA THR A 594 -11.78 9.37 26.54
C THR A 594 -11.45 10.47 25.53
N LYS A 595 -12.43 11.29 25.17
CA LYS A 595 -12.17 12.52 24.40
C LYS A 595 -11.16 13.37 25.17
N ALA A 596 -9.99 13.60 24.58
CA ALA A 596 -9.08 14.61 25.07
C ALA A 596 -9.71 15.98 24.80
N ASN A 597 -10.20 16.65 25.85
CA ASN A 597 -10.55 18.06 25.76
C ASN A 597 -9.26 18.86 25.61
N SER A 598 -8.98 19.35 24.40
CA SER A 598 -7.99 20.40 24.19
C SER A 598 -8.55 21.72 24.73
N THR A 599 -8.23 22.02 26.00
CA THR A 599 -8.48 23.34 26.58
C THR A 599 -7.57 24.35 25.89
N ALA A 600 -8.11 25.10 24.92
CA ALA A 600 -7.42 26.24 24.36
C ALA A 600 -7.33 27.35 25.42
N THR A 601 -6.11 27.69 25.84
CA THR A 601 -5.82 28.95 26.51
C THR A 601 -5.63 30.04 25.46
N HIS A 602 -6.17 31.24 25.76
CA HIS A 602 -6.21 32.42 24.90
C HIS A 602 -4.86 32.89 24.35
#